data_AF-A0A261PXV8-F1
#
_entry.id   AF-A0A261PXV8-F1
#
_cell.length_a   1.000
_cell.length_b   1.000
_cell.length_c   1.000
_cell.angle_alpha   90.00
_cell.angle_beta   90.00
_cell.angle_gamma   90.00
#
_symmetry.space_group_name_H-M   'P 1'
#
loop_
_entity.id
_entity.type
_entity.pdbx_description
1 polymer ?
#
loop_
_entity_poly.entity_id
_entity_poly.type
_entity_poly.pdbx_seq_one_letter_code
_entity_poly.pdbx_strand_id
1 'polypeptide(L)'
;MNKWFHLVSTGGTFNGQNVNAIGPHAAQQIVYWALANYLQSQSTYSDARWSTMAAARDIYGECSNEHRAVIAAWNAVNVISPVCPGSGGRIAAEQIENSAESIMKVYPNPATDFVTIQLFDPITTVDLQLYDMTGKVIKAWNTKESTITFATKGLVPGIYTLKAQTPKGIYTHKVIINQ
;
A
#
# COMPACT_ATOMS: atom_id res chain seq x y z
N MET A 1 14.93 -14.49 -7.53
CA MET A 1 14.63 -13.87 -8.84
C MET A 1 14.35 -14.87 -9.96
N ASN A 2 14.99 -16.04 -9.99
CA ASN A 2 14.98 -16.93 -11.16
C ASN A 2 13.59 -17.42 -11.60
N LYS A 3 12.68 -17.70 -10.66
CA LYS A 3 11.33 -18.22 -10.99
C LYS A 3 10.42 -17.14 -11.60
N TRP A 4 10.44 -15.93 -11.04
CA TRP A 4 9.68 -14.80 -11.59
C TRP A 4 10.11 -14.50 -13.04
N PHE A 5 11.41 -14.37 -13.27
CA PHE A 5 11.93 -14.06 -14.60
C PHE A 5 11.58 -15.13 -15.64
N HIS A 6 11.63 -16.41 -15.23
CA HIS A 6 11.18 -17.52 -16.07
C HIS A 6 9.69 -17.37 -16.43
N LEU A 7 8.82 -17.08 -15.45
CA LEU A 7 7.38 -16.92 -15.70
C LEU A 7 7.07 -15.76 -16.64
N VAL A 8 7.77 -14.63 -16.51
CA VAL A 8 7.60 -13.49 -17.43
C VAL A 8 8.11 -13.83 -18.84
N SER A 9 9.23 -14.53 -18.94
CA SER A 9 9.87 -14.83 -20.24
C SER A 9 9.14 -15.90 -21.04
N THR A 10 8.78 -17.02 -20.41
CA THR A 10 8.21 -18.19 -21.10
C THR A 10 6.74 -18.41 -20.79
N GLY A 11 6.18 -17.71 -19.82
CA GLY A 11 4.83 -17.97 -19.32
C GLY A 11 4.75 -19.25 -18.49
N GLY A 12 3.53 -19.57 -18.07
CA GLY A 12 3.19 -20.82 -17.39
C GLY A 12 2.36 -20.61 -16.12
N THR A 13 1.98 -21.72 -15.52
CA THR A 13 1.18 -21.73 -14.29
C THR A 13 2.07 -21.99 -13.08
N PHE A 14 1.95 -21.18 -12.04
CA PHE A 14 2.64 -21.38 -10.77
C PHE A 14 1.74 -20.95 -9.61
N ASN A 15 1.65 -21.77 -8.56
CA ASN A 15 0.74 -21.56 -7.43
C ASN A 15 -0.73 -21.27 -7.84
N GLY A 16 -1.23 -21.94 -8.89
CA GLY A 16 -2.58 -21.74 -9.42
C GLY A 16 -2.79 -20.44 -10.20
N GLN A 17 -1.76 -19.61 -10.35
CA GLN A 17 -1.78 -18.39 -11.16
C GLN A 17 -1.22 -18.67 -12.55
N ASN A 18 -1.95 -18.30 -13.60
CA ASN A 18 -1.48 -18.39 -14.98
C ASN A 18 -0.84 -17.06 -15.40
N VAL A 19 0.40 -17.13 -15.91
CA VAL A 19 1.17 -15.98 -16.38
C VAL A 19 1.33 -16.07 -17.89
N ASN A 20 0.87 -15.02 -18.58
CA ASN A 20 1.09 -14.88 -20.02
C ASN A 20 2.55 -14.47 -20.29
N ALA A 21 3.20 -15.15 -21.21
CA ALA A 21 4.58 -14.84 -21.60
C ALA A 21 4.66 -13.52 -22.37
N ILE A 22 5.73 -12.75 -22.14
CA ILE A 22 6.07 -11.56 -22.94
C ILE A 22 7.31 -11.80 -23.82
N GLY A 23 7.93 -12.98 -23.67
CA GLY A 23 9.14 -13.34 -24.38
C GLY A 23 10.43 -12.88 -23.68
N PRO A 24 11.56 -13.54 -23.97
CA PRO A 24 12.83 -13.27 -23.29
C PRO A 24 13.38 -11.88 -23.59
N HIS A 25 13.20 -11.35 -24.81
CA HIS A 25 13.69 -10.03 -25.19
C HIS A 25 13.01 -8.90 -24.39
N ALA A 26 11.67 -8.93 -24.29
CA ALA A 26 10.92 -7.95 -23.51
C ALA A 26 11.23 -8.09 -22.01
N ALA A 27 11.32 -9.32 -21.49
CA ALA A 27 11.68 -9.57 -20.10
C ALA A 27 13.08 -9.02 -19.75
N GLN A 28 14.07 -9.22 -20.63
CA GLN A 28 15.41 -8.68 -20.47
C GLN A 28 15.42 -7.15 -20.50
N GLN A 29 14.67 -6.53 -21.42
CA GLN A 29 14.57 -5.08 -21.53
C GLN A 29 14.02 -4.44 -20.25
N ILE A 30 12.96 -5.03 -19.67
CA ILE A 30 12.37 -4.58 -18.39
C ILE A 30 13.38 -4.68 -17.26
N VAL A 31 14.06 -5.83 -17.13
CA VAL A 31 15.05 -6.04 -16.07
C VAL A 31 16.24 -5.09 -16.21
N TYR A 32 16.73 -4.88 -17.44
CA TYR A 32 17.83 -3.96 -17.71
C TYR A 32 17.45 -2.52 -17.33
N TRP A 33 16.27 -2.05 -17.74
CA TRP A 33 15.78 -0.72 -17.39
C TRP A 33 15.58 -0.55 -15.88
N ALA A 34 15.05 -1.58 -15.21
CA ALA A 34 14.90 -1.60 -13.76
C ALA A 34 16.25 -1.50 -13.03
N LEU A 35 17.26 -2.24 -13.49
CA LEU A 35 18.61 -2.19 -12.94
C LEU A 35 19.27 -0.83 -13.16
N ALA A 36 19.08 -0.22 -14.33
CA ALA A 36 19.72 1.03 -14.70
C ALA A 36 19.11 2.26 -14.00
N ASN A 37 17.79 2.28 -13.79
CA ASN A 37 17.08 3.49 -13.34
C ASN A 37 16.54 3.42 -11.91
N TYR A 38 16.33 2.22 -11.36
CA TYR A 38 15.55 2.05 -10.12
C TYR A 38 16.26 1.23 -9.03
N LEU A 39 17.24 0.40 -9.37
CA LEU A 39 17.96 -0.42 -8.40
C LEU A 39 19.34 0.16 -8.07
N GLN A 40 19.77 -0.05 -6.83
CA GLN A 40 21.06 0.36 -6.29
C GLN A 40 21.71 -0.83 -5.57
N SER A 41 22.98 -0.70 -5.16
CA SER A 41 23.77 -1.79 -4.57
C SER A 41 23.17 -2.42 -3.30
N GLN A 42 22.22 -1.75 -2.63
CA GLN A 42 21.53 -2.21 -1.42
C GLN A 42 20.06 -2.59 -1.64
N SER A 43 19.59 -2.62 -2.89
CA SER A 43 18.19 -2.92 -3.19
C SER A 43 17.80 -4.33 -2.75
N THR A 44 16.64 -4.41 -2.11
CA THR A 44 16.04 -5.65 -1.62
C THR A 44 15.18 -6.32 -2.68
N TYR A 45 14.66 -7.49 -2.34
CA TYR A 45 13.72 -8.23 -3.19
C TYR A 45 12.41 -7.46 -3.44
N SER A 46 11.98 -6.64 -2.48
CA SER A 46 10.80 -5.79 -2.61
C SER A 46 11.05 -4.62 -3.56
N ASP A 47 12.25 -4.04 -3.53
CA ASP A 47 12.65 -2.95 -4.44
C ASP A 47 12.72 -3.46 -5.88
N ALA A 48 13.25 -4.67 -6.08
CA ALA A 48 13.28 -5.35 -7.37
C ALA A 48 11.88 -5.54 -8.00
N ARG A 49 10.88 -5.80 -7.15
CA ARG A 49 9.50 -5.93 -7.57
C ARG A 49 8.94 -4.60 -8.04
N TRP A 50 9.09 -3.55 -7.22
CA TRP A 50 8.63 -2.22 -7.59
C TRP A 50 9.33 -1.70 -8.85
N SER A 51 10.66 -1.87 -8.94
CA SER A 51 11.47 -1.40 -10.07
C SER A 51 11.10 -2.08 -11.39
N THR A 52 10.81 -3.38 -11.37
CA THR A 52 10.44 -4.12 -12.60
C THR A 52 9.02 -3.78 -13.06
N MET A 53 8.10 -3.52 -12.13
CA MET A 53 6.77 -2.99 -12.46
C MET A 53 6.86 -1.58 -13.05
N ALA A 54 7.62 -0.69 -12.41
CA ALA A 54 7.84 0.67 -12.89
C ALA A 54 8.49 0.67 -14.29
N ALA A 55 9.54 -0.14 -14.49
CA ALA A 55 10.18 -0.30 -15.79
C ALA A 55 9.21 -0.80 -16.87
N ALA A 56 8.37 -1.78 -16.57
CA ALA A 56 7.37 -2.27 -17.53
C ALA A 56 6.34 -1.19 -17.88
N ARG A 57 5.90 -0.39 -16.90
CA ARG A 57 5.01 0.76 -17.10
C ARG A 57 5.66 1.83 -17.98
N ASP A 58 6.94 2.13 -17.77
CA ASP A 58 7.63 3.17 -18.53
C ASP A 58 7.88 2.76 -19.98
N ILE A 59 8.26 1.50 -20.21
CA ILE A 59 8.63 1.01 -21.55
C ILE A 59 7.39 0.72 -22.40
N TYR A 60 6.38 0.09 -21.81
CA TYR A 60 5.23 -0.47 -22.55
C TYR A 60 3.90 0.22 -22.23
N GLY A 61 3.87 1.08 -21.22
CA GLY A 61 2.67 1.79 -20.78
C GLY A 61 1.97 1.12 -19.61
N GLU A 62 1.20 1.93 -18.88
CA GLU A 62 0.41 1.45 -17.76
C GLU A 62 -0.64 0.45 -18.24
N CYS A 63 -0.60 -0.73 -17.62
CA CYS A 63 -1.52 -1.83 -17.89
C CYS A 63 -1.48 -2.39 -19.30
N SER A 64 -0.33 -2.27 -19.97
CA SER A 64 0.01 -3.04 -21.16
C SER A 64 0.05 -4.55 -20.87
N ASN A 65 0.15 -5.37 -21.92
CA ASN A 65 0.29 -6.82 -21.78
C ASN A 65 1.55 -7.19 -20.98
N GLU A 66 2.63 -6.45 -21.19
CA GLU A 66 3.91 -6.63 -20.52
C GLU A 66 3.86 -6.25 -19.05
N HIS A 67 3.24 -5.10 -18.74
CA HIS A 67 3.01 -4.69 -17.36
C HIS A 67 2.15 -5.70 -16.60
N ARG A 68 1.07 -6.19 -17.22
CA ARG A 68 0.18 -7.21 -16.64
C ARG A 68 0.90 -8.54 -16.40
N ALA A 69 1.74 -8.98 -17.33
CA ALA A 69 2.52 -10.21 -17.18
C ALA A 69 3.53 -10.13 -16.04
N VAL A 70 4.20 -8.97 -15.88
CA VAL A 70 5.11 -8.70 -14.76
C VAL A 70 4.38 -8.78 -13.42
N ILE A 71 3.22 -8.14 -13.30
CA ILE A 71 2.35 -8.20 -12.12
C ILE A 71 1.92 -9.65 -11.84
N ALA A 72 1.42 -10.36 -12.85
CA ALA A 72 0.95 -11.74 -12.70
C ALA A 72 2.08 -12.68 -12.25
N ALA A 73 3.30 -12.51 -12.79
CA ALA A 73 4.45 -13.27 -12.36
C ALA A 73 4.85 -12.99 -10.91
N TRP A 74 4.76 -11.74 -10.44
CA TRP A 74 5.01 -11.39 -9.04
C TRP A 74 3.95 -12.01 -8.12
N ASN A 75 2.67 -11.96 -8.53
CA ASN A 75 1.58 -12.60 -7.80
C ASN A 75 1.75 -14.12 -7.72
N ALA A 76 2.19 -14.77 -8.79
CA ALA A 76 2.44 -16.20 -8.82
C ALA A 76 3.50 -16.65 -7.80
N VAL A 77 4.52 -15.82 -7.54
CA VAL A 77 5.55 -16.10 -6.53
C VAL A 77 5.15 -15.62 -5.11
N ASN A 78 3.85 -15.43 -4.86
CA ASN A 78 3.27 -14.95 -3.60
C ASN A 78 3.73 -13.53 -3.19
N VAL A 79 4.05 -12.68 -4.18
CA VAL A 79 4.43 -11.28 -3.98
C VAL A 79 3.33 -10.39 -4.55
N ILE A 80 2.29 -10.16 -3.74
CA ILE A 80 1.02 -9.53 -4.16
C ILE A 80 1.23 -8.10 -4.65
N SER A 81 0.97 -7.88 -5.93
CA SER A 81 1.17 -6.65 -6.71
C SER A 81 -0.14 -6.02 -7.18
N PRO A 82 -0.18 -4.68 -7.32
CA PRO A 82 -1.33 -3.98 -7.87
C PRO A 82 -1.81 -4.63 -9.16
N VAL A 83 -3.09 -4.99 -9.22
CA VAL A 83 -3.69 -5.52 -10.44
C VAL A 83 -4.22 -4.36 -11.27
N CYS A 84 -3.99 -4.43 -12.58
CA CYS A 84 -4.57 -3.50 -13.54
C CYS A 84 -6.09 -3.65 -13.64
N PRO A 85 -6.88 -2.56 -13.61
CA PRO A 85 -8.32 -2.63 -13.83
C PRO A 85 -8.63 -3.30 -15.19
N GLY A 86 -9.49 -4.32 -15.19
CA GLY A 86 -10.00 -4.96 -16.41
C GLY A 86 -9.15 -6.08 -17.01
N SER A 87 -8.10 -6.59 -16.34
CA SER A 87 -7.49 -7.86 -16.74
C SER A 87 -8.28 -9.03 -16.16
N GLY A 88 -8.99 -9.79 -17.01
CA GLY A 88 -9.81 -10.95 -16.66
C GLY A 88 -9.06 -12.17 -16.11
N GLY A 89 -8.03 -11.97 -15.28
CA GLY A 89 -7.47 -13.00 -14.41
C GLY A 89 -8.29 -13.04 -13.12
N ARG A 90 -8.96 -14.16 -12.86
CA ARG A 90 -9.76 -14.39 -11.65
C ARG A 90 -8.85 -14.46 -10.42
N ILE A 91 -8.45 -13.33 -9.85
CA ILE A 91 -8.05 -13.17 -8.45
C ILE A 91 -8.51 -11.80 -7.98
N ALA A 92 -9.10 -11.78 -6.79
CA ALA A 92 -9.74 -10.68 -6.11
C ALA A 92 -9.20 -9.29 -6.49
N ALA A 93 -10.08 -8.49 -7.10
CA ALA A 93 -9.96 -7.05 -7.08
C ALA A 93 -10.12 -6.60 -5.63
N GLU A 94 -9.02 -6.55 -4.89
CA GLU A 94 -8.92 -5.64 -3.76
C GLU A 94 -7.46 -5.29 -3.51
N GLN A 95 -7.22 -3.99 -3.46
CA GLN A 95 -5.96 -3.33 -3.12
C GLN A 95 -4.90 -3.51 -4.21
N ILE A 96 -4.54 -2.46 -4.95
CA ILE A 96 -3.38 -1.60 -4.64
C ILE A 96 -3.51 -0.37 -5.56
N GLU A 97 -4.51 0.47 -5.32
CA GLU A 97 -4.40 1.87 -5.70
C GLU A 97 -3.77 2.59 -4.52
N ASN A 98 -2.52 2.99 -4.68
CA ASN A 98 -1.91 4.15 -4.03
C ASN A 98 -2.32 4.37 -2.56
N SER A 99 -2.07 3.36 -1.73
CA SER A 99 -2.32 3.40 -0.31
C SER A 99 -1.00 3.12 0.39
N ALA A 100 -0.34 4.16 0.89
CA ALA A 100 0.09 4.05 2.28
C ALA A 100 -1.18 3.65 3.02
N GLU A 101 -1.36 2.36 3.27
CA GLU A 101 -2.60 1.81 3.81
C GLU A 101 -3.02 2.70 4.95
N SER A 102 -4.17 3.39 4.77
CA SER A 102 -4.82 4.06 5.88
C SER A 102 -5.27 2.94 6.81
N ILE A 103 -4.32 2.46 7.64
CA ILE A 103 -4.57 1.58 8.77
C ILE A 103 -5.56 2.22 9.74
N MET A 104 -5.83 3.51 9.54
CA MET A 104 -6.69 4.36 10.32
C MET A 104 -7.53 5.23 9.38
N LYS A 105 -8.85 5.11 9.43
CA LYS A 105 -9.80 6.09 8.89
C LYS A 105 -10.39 6.91 10.02
N VAL A 106 -10.59 8.20 9.78
CA VAL A 106 -11.17 9.12 10.77
C VAL A 106 -12.38 9.81 10.16
N TYR A 107 -13.53 9.73 10.82
CA TYR A 107 -14.77 10.33 10.35
C TYR A 107 -15.71 10.73 11.52
N PRO A 108 -16.54 11.76 11.36
CA PRO A 108 -16.49 12.76 10.29
C PRO A 108 -15.24 13.66 10.43
N ASN A 109 -14.71 14.14 9.31
CA ASN A 109 -13.64 15.14 9.27
C ASN A 109 -13.97 16.14 8.15
N PRO A 110 -14.37 17.38 8.45
CA PRO A 110 -14.40 18.03 9.78
C PRO A 110 -15.44 17.46 10.75
N ALA A 111 -15.11 17.43 12.04
CA ALA A 111 -15.95 16.90 13.10
C ALA A 111 -16.63 18.00 13.93
N THR A 112 -17.92 17.84 14.25
CA THR A 112 -18.69 18.76 15.10
C THR A 112 -18.80 18.24 16.53
N ASP A 113 -19.38 17.05 16.72
CA ASP A 113 -19.75 16.52 18.03
C ASP A 113 -18.87 15.34 18.50
N PHE A 114 -18.50 14.46 17.57
CA PHE A 114 -17.71 13.28 17.83
C PHE A 114 -16.80 12.96 16.64
N VAL A 115 -15.70 12.27 16.94
CA VAL A 115 -14.78 11.72 15.96
C VAL A 115 -14.70 10.22 16.19
N THR A 116 -14.86 9.45 15.12
CA THR A 116 -14.68 8.01 15.09
C THR A 116 -13.39 7.69 14.34
N ILE A 117 -12.58 6.83 14.96
CA ILE A 117 -11.32 6.30 14.45
C ILE A 117 -11.55 4.83 14.17
N GLN A 118 -11.41 4.39 12.92
CA GLN A 118 -11.50 2.99 12.53
C GLN A 118 -10.13 2.48 12.12
N LEU A 119 -9.65 1.46 12.82
CA LEU A 119 -8.40 0.76 12.58
C LEU A 119 -8.64 -0.54 11.79
N PHE A 120 -7.89 -0.73 10.70
CA PHE A 120 -8.11 -1.83 9.74
C PHE A 120 -7.21 -3.06 9.94
N ASP A 121 -6.20 -2.99 10.82
CA ASP A 121 -5.36 -4.15 11.16
C ASP A 121 -5.09 -4.30 12.68
N PRO A 122 -6.12 -4.61 13.49
CA PRO A 122 -5.95 -4.79 14.93
C PRO A 122 -5.65 -6.24 15.26
N ILE A 123 -4.37 -6.60 15.22
CA ILE A 123 -3.84 -7.84 15.84
C ILE A 123 -2.87 -7.50 17.00
N THR A 124 -2.44 -6.24 17.12
CA THR A 124 -1.49 -5.75 18.15
C THR A 124 -2.02 -4.49 18.85
N THR A 125 -1.53 -4.23 20.06
CA THR A 125 -1.86 -2.99 20.80
C THR A 125 -1.40 -1.76 20.01
N VAL A 126 -2.32 -0.82 19.80
CA VAL A 126 -2.06 0.44 19.10
C VAL A 126 -2.06 1.59 20.10
N ASP A 127 -1.00 2.40 20.06
CA ASP A 127 -0.90 3.65 20.83
C ASP A 127 -1.40 4.81 19.98
N LEU A 128 -2.58 5.33 20.33
CA LEU A 128 -3.18 6.50 19.67
C LEU A 128 -2.93 7.75 20.50
N GLN A 129 -2.49 8.82 19.85
CA GLN A 129 -2.21 10.11 20.48
C GLN A 129 -2.78 11.24 19.62
N LEU A 130 -3.59 12.11 20.22
CA LEU A 130 -4.13 13.30 19.59
C LEU A 130 -3.31 14.51 20.04
N TYR A 131 -2.76 15.24 19.08
CA TYR A 131 -1.93 16.42 19.28
C TYR A 131 -2.63 17.68 18.77
N ASP A 132 -2.44 18.80 19.46
CA ASP A 132 -2.76 20.12 18.90
C ASP A 132 -1.66 20.62 17.93
N MET A 133 -1.87 21.80 17.32
CA MET A 133 -0.88 22.39 16.39
C MET A 133 0.45 22.77 17.05
N THR A 134 0.51 22.82 18.38
CA THR A 134 1.74 23.10 19.15
C THR A 134 2.52 21.82 19.49
N GLY A 135 1.98 20.65 19.14
CA GLY A 135 2.56 19.35 19.45
C GLY A 135 2.26 18.87 20.87
N LYS A 136 1.33 19.51 21.59
CA LYS A 136 0.90 19.07 22.92
C LYS A 136 -0.08 17.89 22.78
N VAL A 137 0.16 16.82 23.54
CA VAL A 137 -0.76 15.68 23.62
C VAL A 137 -2.02 16.10 24.40
N ILE A 138 -3.17 16.00 23.74
CA ILE A 138 -4.48 16.33 24.30
C ILE A 138 -5.18 15.07 24.82
N LYS A 139 -5.09 13.97 24.07
CA LYS A 139 -5.62 12.66 24.46
C LYS A 139 -4.68 11.55 24.01
N ALA A 140 -4.63 10.48 24.78
CA ALA A 140 -3.89 9.27 24.45
C ALA A 140 -4.70 8.03 24.82
N TRP A 141 -4.65 7.01 23.98
CA TRP A 141 -5.35 5.75 24.16
C TRP A 141 -4.41 4.59 23.80
N ASN A 142 -4.42 3.55 24.62
CA ASN A 142 -3.83 2.26 24.28
C ASN A 142 -5.00 1.29 24.06
N THR A 143 -5.18 0.80 22.84
CA THR A 143 -6.30 -0.09 22.52
C THR A 143 -5.88 -1.29 21.67
N LYS A 144 -6.69 -2.34 21.76
CA LYS A 144 -6.70 -3.45 20.81
C LYS A 144 -7.96 -3.43 19.94
N GLU A 145 -8.88 -2.50 20.20
CA GLU A 145 -10.15 -2.39 19.50
C GLU A 145 -9.96 -1.78 18.11
N SER A 146 -10.73 -2.28 17.16
CA SER A 146 -10.74 -1.81 15.78
C SER A 146 -11.41 -0.45 15.61
N THR A 147 -12.17 0.04 16.60
CA THR A 147 -12.91 1.30 16.48
C THR A 147 -12.89 2.04 17.81
N ILE A 148 -12.56 3.33 17.77
CA ILE A 148 -12.64 4.23 18.94
C ILE A 148 -13.46 5.45 18.55
N THR A 149 -14.38 5.85 19.43
CA THR A 149 -15.13 7.11 19.28
C THR A 149 -14.83 8.01 20.48
N PHE A 150 -14.56 9.29 20.23
CA PHE A 150 -14.39 10.30 21.27
C PHE A 150 -15.17 11.57 20.96
N ALA A 151 -15.68 12.23 22.01
CA ALA A 151 -16.36 13.51 21.90
C ALA A 151 -15.36 14.66 21.68
N THR A 152 -15.71 15.59 20.79
CA THR A 152 -14.98 16.84 20.52
C THR A 152 -15.28 17.94 21.55
N LYS A 153 -16.27 17.73 22.41
CA LYS A 153 -16.66 18.65 23.48
C LYS A 153 -15.48 18.93 24.41
N GLY A 154 -15.17 20.21 24.59
CA GLY A 154 -14.04 20.67 25.40
C GLY A 154 -12.70 20.79 24.65
N LEU A 155 -12.67 20.48 23.34
CA LEU A 155 -11.56 20.81 22.47
C LEU A 155 -11.78 22.19 21.83
N VAL A 156 -10.71 22.90 21.52
CA VAL A 156 -10.78 24.19 20.81
C VAL A 156 -11.00 23.89 19.32
N PRO A 157 -11.87 24.62 18.59
CA PRO A 157 -11.99 24.46 17.16
C PRO A 157 -10.63 24.67 16.46
N GLY A 158 -10.24 23.77 15.57
CA GLY A 158 -8.94 23.83 14.93
C GLY A 158 -8.46 22.53 14.32
N ILE A 159 -7.19 22.52 13.94
CA ILE A 159 -6.53 21.36 13.33
C ILE A 159 -5.77 20.59 14.40
N TYR A 160 -6.02 19.29 14.44
CA TYR A 160 -5.36 18.33 15.31
C TYR A 160 -4.63 17.28 14.48
N THR A 161 -3.59 16.68 15.05
CA THR A 161 -2.87 15.55 14.45
C THR A 161 -3.11 14.30 15.28
N LEU A 162 -3.71 13.29 14.70
CA LEU A 162 -3.88 11.98 15.31
C LEU A 162 -2.74 11.06 14.85
N LYS A 163 -1.96 10.56 15.80
CA LYS A 163 -0.86 9.63 15.57
C LYS A 163 -1.24 8.25 16.07
N ALA A 164 -1.04 7.23 15.26
CA ALA A 164 -1.18 5.82 15.60
C ALA A 164 0.19 5.15 15.52
N GLN A 165 0.68 4.63 16.64
CA GLN A 165 1.93 3.90 16.71
C GLN A 165 1.64 2.40 16.84
N THR A 166 2.15 1.64 15.87
CA THR A 166 2.00 0.19 15.75
C THR A 166 3.39 -0.45 15.61
N PRO A 167 3.54 -1.76 15.85
CA PRO A 167 4.79 -2.47 15.58
C PRO A 167 5.24 -2.39 14.10
N LYS A 168 4.30 -2.17 13.17
CA LYS A 168 4.56 -2.02 11.74
C LYS A 168 5.02 -0.61 11.34
N GLY A 169 4.83 0.38 12.22
CA GLY A 169 5.18 1.77 11.93
C GLY A 169 4.30 2.80 12.63
N ILE A 170 4.60 4.07 12.36
CA ILE A 170 3.88 5.24 12.86
C ILE A 170 3.05 5.83 11.71
N TYR A 171 1.78 6.06 11.97
CA TYR A 171 0.82 6.63 11.03
C TYR A 171 0.23 7.90 11.61
N THR A 172 -0.01 8.91 10.76
CA THR A 172 -0.54 10.20 11.19
C THR A 172 -1.68 10.66 10.30
N HIS A 173 -2.74 11.19 10.89
CA HIS A 173 -3.89 11.74 10.20
C HIS A 173 -4.26 13.11 10.76
N LYS A 174 -4.62 14.06 9.89
CA LYS A 174 -5.07 15.39 10.30
C LYS A 174 -6.57 15.35 10.59
N VAL A 175 -6.98 15.83 11.75
CA VAL A 175 -8.38 15.89 12.17
C VAL A 175 -8.76 17.36 12.32
N ILE A 176 -9.82 17.79 11.64
CA ILE A 176 -10.35 19.15 11.71
C ILE A 176 -11.57 19.11 12.62
N ILE A 177 -11.62 20.00 13.60
CA ILE A 177 -12.75 20.11 14.53
C ILE A 177 -13.39 21.49 14.36
N ASN A 178 -14.68 21.50 14.00
CA ASN A 178 -15.51 22.69 13.85
C ASN A 178 -16.63 22.59 14.89
N GLN A 179 -16.52 23.29 16.03
CA GLN A 179 -17.64 23.33 16.98
C GLN A 179 -18.80 24.15 16.47
#